data_AF-A0A1Y4J5M3-F1
#
_entry.id   AF-A0A1Y4J5M3-F1
#
_cell.length_a   1.000
_cell.length_b   1.000
_cell.length_c   1.000
_cell.angle_alpha   90.00
_cell.angle_beta   90.00
_cell.angle_gamma   90.00
#
_symmetry.space_group_name_H-M   'P 1'
#
loop_
_entity.id
_entity.type
_entity.pdbx_description
1 polymer ?
#
loop_
_entity_poly.entity_id
_entity_poly.type
_entity_poly.pdbx_seq_one_letter_code
_entity_poly.pdbx_strand_id
1 'polypeptide(L)'
;MLRSALSYETLPRILPAAEVAFFSGMGECADLEQLCIRGTRTLMLEMPFTEWNDFQIEEVSALVLDRGFHVVLVHPERFCGSKNNVWRLKELAELPVAFQVNAGTLIRWRTRKLGLKLLQETQYPLLGSDCHNLTTRPPNLAEGRGVVARKLGETFLMKMDQSAARLIEPAAEKVVP
;
A
#
# COMPACT_ATOMS: atom_id res chain seq x y z
N MET A 1 -17.65 -5.09 34.55
CA MET A 1 -18.80 -4.71 33.70
C MET A 1 -18.34 -3.73 32.61
N LEU A 2 -17.89 -4.21 31.45
CA LEU A 2 -17.54 -3.37 30.27
C LEU A 2 -17.80 -4.17 28.97
N ARG A 3 -18.90 -4.93 28.89
CA ARG A 3 -19.20 -5.77 27.71
C ARG A 3 -20.51 -5.43 26.99
N SER A 4 -21.27 -4.41 27.42
CA SER A 4 -22.66 -4.23 26.94
C SER A 4 -22.95 -2.93 26.19
N ALA A 5 -21.96 -2.20 25.67
CA ALA A 5 -22.21 -0.91 25.00
C ALA A 5 -21.65 -0.75 23.59
N LEU A 6 -20.78 -1.66 23.13
CA LEU A 6 -20.24 -1.61 21.76
C LEU A 6 -20.70 -2.87 21.04
N SER A 7 -21.48 -2.70 19.96
CA SER A 7 -21.68 -3.79 19.02
C SER A 7 -20.31 -4.11 18.42
N TYR A 8 -19.98 -5.39 18.27
CA TYR A 8 -18.69 -5.82 17.71
C TYR A 8 -18.42 -5.21 16.31
N GLU A 9 -19.45 -4.74 15.62
CA GLU A 9 -19.35 -4.06 14.33
C GLU A 9 -18.80 -2.63 14.39
N THR A 10 -18.74 -2.02 15.58
CA THR A 10 -18.20 -0.66 15.77
C THR A 10 -16.73 -0.63 16.17
N LEU A 11 -16.12 -1.80 16.39
CA LEU A 11 -14.71 -1.91 16.76
C LEU A 11 -13.80 -1.92 15.53
N PRO A 12 -12.59 -1.34 15.62
CA PRO A 12 -11.60 -1.46 14.56
C PRO A 12 -11.26 -2.93 14.27
N ARG A 13 -11.29 -3.31 12.99
CA ARG A 13 -10.78 -4.61 12.55
C ARG A 13 -9.26 -4.58 12.55
N ILE A 14 -8.63 -5.53 13.23
CA ILE A 14 -7.17 -5.70 13.28
C ILE A 14 -6.79 -6.92 12.45
N LEU A 15 -5.96 -6.71 11.44
CA LEU A 15 -5.41 -7.77 10.59
C LEU A 15 -3.90 -7.83 10.79
N PRO A 16 -3.34 -8.97 11.24
CA PRO A 16 -1.90 -9.17 11.25
C PRO A 16 -1.33 -9.07 9.84
N ALA A 17 -0.21 -8.37 9.68
CA ALA A 17 0.50 -8.19 8.41
C ALA A 17 1.96 -7.83 8.71
N ALA A 18 2.82 -7.89 7.70
CA ALA A 18 4.17 -7.35 7.77
C ALA A 18 4.37 -6.30 6.67
N GLU A 19 5.08 -5.22 7.00
CA GLU A 19 5.76 -4.40 6.01
C GLU A 19 7.08 -5.09 5.68
N VAL A 20 7.18 -5.62 4.46
CA VAL A 20 8.30 -6.46 4.03
C VAL A 20 9.26 -5.60 3.23
N ALA A 21 10.48 -5.44 3.74
CA ALA A 21 11.55 -4.84 2.98
C ALA A 21 11.93 -5.74 1.80
N PHE A 22 12.11 -5.15 0.62
CA PHE A 22 12.58 -5.85 -0.56
C PHE A 22 13.89 -6.61 -0.28
N PHE A 23 13.97 -7.84 -0.79
CA PHE A 23 15.19 -8.63 -0.79
C PHE A 23 15.31 -9.41 -2.11
N SER A 24 16.55 -9.67 -2.54
CA SER A 24 16.81 -10.43 -3.77
C SER A 24 16.26 -11.85 -3.68
N GLY A 25 15.59 -12.32 -4.72
CA GLY A 25 14.97 -13.65 -4.76
C GLY A 25 13.61 -13.73 -4.04
N MET A 26 13.01 -12.59 -3.68
CA MET A 26 11.67 -12.58 -3.09
C MET A 26 10.62 -13.12 -4.06
N GLY A 27 10.82 -12.89 -5.37
CA GLY A 27 10.04 -13.44 -6.47
C GLY A 27 9.94 -14.97 -6.40
N GLU A 28 10.94 -15.66 -5.85
CA GLU A 28 10.97 -17.13 -5.77
C GLU A 28 10.78 -17.67 -4.34
N CYS A 29 10.74 -16.79 -3.34
CA CYS A 29 10.65 -17.18 -1.93
C CYS A 29 9.34 -17.94 -1.63
N ALA A 30 9.44 -19.22 -1.28
CA ALA A 30 8.30 -20.11 -1.07
C ALA A 30 7.36 -19.65 0.05
N ASP A 31 7.92 -19.17 1.17
CA ASP A 31 7.18 -18.82 2.39
C ASP A 31 6.69 -17.37 2.45
N LEU A 32 6.79 -16.62 1.34
CA LEU A 32 6.41 -15.20 1.30
C LEU A 32 4.93 -14.96 1.67
N GLU A 33 4.06 -15.95 1.43
CA GLU A 33 2.64 -15.90 1.82
C GLU A 33 2.45 -15.69 3.34
N GLN A 34 3.41 -16.11 4.17
CA GLN A 34 3.35 -15.94 5.63
C GLN A 34 3.50 -14.47 6.07
N LEU A 35 4.07 -13.62 5.22
CA LEU A 35 4.28 -12.20 5.48
C LEU A 35 3.15 -11.31 4.94
N CYS A 36 2.18 -11.89 4.23
CA CYS A 36 1.03 -11.16 3.71
C CYS A 36 0.09 -10.71 4.84
N ILE A 37 -0.84 -9.81 4.49
CA ILE A 37 -1.99 -9.56 5.34
C ILE A 37 -2.71 -10.89 5.58
N ARG A 38 -2.91 -11.24 6.86
CA ARG A 38 -3.38 -12.56 7.26
C ARG A 38 -4.70 -12.91 6.58
N GLY A 39 -4.72 -14.07 5.93
CA GLY A 39 -5.88 -14.59 5.23
C GLY A 39 -6.01 -14.08 3.78
N THR A 40 -5.05 -13.30 3.29
CA THR A 40 -5.04 -12.78 1.92
C THR A 40 -3.72 -13.11 1.21
N ARG A 41 -3.62 -12.73 -0.06
CA ARG A 41 -2.37 -12.76 -0.85
C ARG A 41 -1.76 -11.37 -1.00
N THR A 42 -2.08 -10.46 -0.09
CA THR A 42 -1.65 -9.06 -0.17
C THR A 42 -0.34 -8.85 0.55
N LEU A 43 0.70 -8.53 -0.20
CA LEU A 43 2.04 -8.26 0.31
C LEU A 43 2.27 -6.75 0.39
N MET A 44 2.61 -6.25 1.57
CA MET A 44 3.03 -4.85 1.73
C MET A 44 4.55 -4.79 1.56
N LEU A 45 5.00 -4.20 0.44
CA LEU A 45 6.39 -4.21 0.00
C LEU A 45 7.02 -2.82 0.09
N GLU A 46 8.06 -2.68 0.90
CA GLU A 46 8.95 -1.52 0.94
C GLU A 46 10.11 -1.75 -0.05
N MET A 47 10.17 -0.93 -1.10
CA MET A 47 11.25 -0.98 -2.08
C MET A 47 12.57 -0.46 -1.48
N PRO A 48 13.75 -0.84 -2.03
CA PRO A 48 15.02 -0.43 -1.44
C PRO A 48 15.29 1.07 -1.64
N PHE A 49 15.98 1.69 -0.69
CA PHE A 49 16.45 3.09 -0.74
C PHE A 49 17.69 3.26 -1.63
N THR A 50 17.69 2.62 -2.80
CA THR A 50 18.74 2.67 -3.82
C THR A 50 18.14 3.01 -5.17
N GLU A 51 18.99 3.21 -6.19
CA GLU A 51 18.52 3.21 -7.57
C GLU A 51 17.98 1.83 -7.95
N TRP A 52 16.82 1.80 -8.60
CA TRP A 52 16.21 0.56 -9.09
C TRP A 52 16.61 0.32 -10.53
N ASN A 53 17.04 -0.91 -10.80
CA ASN A 53 17.30 -1.40 -12.14
C ASN A 53 16.28 -2.49 -12.49
N ASP A 54 16.44 -3.11 -13.66
CA ASP A 54 15.50 -4.11 -14.17
C ASP A 54 15.27 -5.26 -13.18
N PHE A 55 16.29 -5.66 -12.39
CA PHE A 55 16.14 -6.71 -11.39
C PHE A 55 15.05 -6.42 -10.36
N GLN A 56 15.00 -5.20 -9.81
CA GLN A 56 13.94 -4.84 -8.85
C GLN A 56 12.56 -4.88 -9.48
N ILE A 57 12.45 -4.50 -10.76
CA ILE A 57 11.18 -4.47 -11.48
C ILE A 57 10.71 -5.87 -11.83
N GLU A 58 11.63 -6.73 -12.29
CA GLU A 58 11.37 -8.13 -12.59
C GLU A 58 10.92 -8.90 -11.36
N GLU A 59 11.55 -8.69 -10.20
CA GLU A 59 11.14 -9.31 -8.93
C GLU A 59 9.70 -8.93 -8.54
N VAL A 60 9.35 -7.64 -8.62
CA VAL A 60 7.97 -7.20 -8.35
C VAL A 60 7.00 -7.73 -9.40
N SER A 61 7.42 -7.77 -10.67
CA SER A 61 6.60 -8.28 -11.77
C SER A 61 6.29 -9.76 -11.60
N ALA A 62 7.28 -10.57 -11.22
CA ALA A 62 7.11 -12.01 -10.97
C ALA A 62 6.14 -12.27 -9.82
N LEU A 63 6.20 -11.47 -8.74
CA LEU A 63 5.23 -11.57 -7.64
C LEU A 63 3.80 -11.35 -8.11
N VAL A 64 3.59 -10.36 -8.98
CA VAL A 64 2.26 -9.95 -9.43
C VAL A 64 1.73 -10.87 -10.53
N LEU A 65 2.50 -11.06 -11.60
CA LEU A 65 2.07 -11.72 -12.83
C LEU A 65 2.17 -13.24 -12.73
N ASP A 66 3.28 -13.76 -12.18
CA ASP A 66 3.55 -15.20 -12.19
C ASP A 66 3.01 -15.88 -10.92
N ARG A 67 3.08 -15.18 -9.79
CA ARG A 67 2.69 -15.73 -8.48
C ARG A 67 1.36 -15.22 -7.95
N GLY A 68 0.73 -14.26 -8.62
CA GLY A 68 -0.60 -13.77 -8.25
C GLY A 68 -0.68 -13.20 -6.84
N PHE A 69 0.37 -12.51 -6.38
CA PHE A 69 0.28 -11.66 -5.19
C PHE A 69 -0.39 -10.34 -5.52
N HIS A 70 -1.13 -9.81 -4.56
CA HIS A 70 -1.53 -8.40 -4.59
C HIS A 70 -0.43 -7.57 -3.92
N VAL A 71 0.43 -6.95 -4.72
CA VAL A 71 1.54 -6.15 -4.17
C VAL A 71 1.05 -4.73 -3.88
N VAL A 72 1.27 -4.28 -2.64
CA VAL A 72 1.13 -2.90 -2.20
C VAL A 72 2.52 -2.33 -2.02
N LEU A 73 2.95 -1.43 -2.92
CA LEU A 73 4.15 -0.65 -2.68
C LEU A 73 3.85 0.39 -1.60
N VAL A 74 4.48 0.22 -0.43
CA VAL A 74 4.29 1.15 0.69
C VAL A 74 5.15 2.40 0.49
N HIS A 75 4.56 3.53 0.87
CA HIS A 75 5.11 4.89 0.84
C HIS A 75 6.05 5.22 -0.34
N PRO A 76 5.64 4.98 -1.60
CA PRO A 76 6.49 5.13 -2.77
C PRO A 76 7.01 6.57 -2.97
N GLU A 77 6.38 7.57 -2.34
CA GLU A 77 6.89 8.93 -2.28
C GLU A 77 8.30 9.04 -1.72
N ARG A 78 8.74 8.09 -0.87
CA ARG A 78 10.06 8.10 -0.25
C ARG A 78 11.19 7.81 -1.25
N PHE A 79 10.86 7.15 -2.36
CA PHE A 79 11.83 6.79 -3.41
C PHE A 79 11.89 7.80 -4.55
N CYS A 80 10.97 8.78 -4.57
CA CYS A 80 10.85 9.77 -5.63
C CYS A 80 11.95 10.85 -5.63
N GLY A 81 12.95 10.75 -4.75
CA GLY A 81 14.17 11.57 -4.81
C GLY A 81 15.04 11.24 -6.03
N SER A 82 14.96 10.01 -6.53
CA SER A 82 15.59 9.59 -7.79
C SER A 82 14.65 9.76 -8.97
N LYS A 83 15.14 10.38 -10.05
CA LYS A 83 14.40 10.47 -11.32
C LYS A 83 14.18 9.10 -11.95
N ASN A 84 15.15 8.20 -11.84
CA ASN A 84 15.06 6.86 -12.38
C ASN A 84 14.02 6.06 -11.58
N ASN A 85 14.01 6.12 -10.24
CA ASN A 85 12.96 5.46 -9.45
C ASN A 85 11.56 6.00 -9.77
N VAL A 86 11.39 7.29 -10.07
CA VAL A 86 10.11 7.84 -10.53
C VAL A 86 9.67 7.23 -11.87
N TRP A 87 10.61 7.01 -12.79
CA TRP A 87 10.30 6.34 -14.06
C TRP A 87 9.94 4.86 -13.85
N ARG A 88 10.71 4.15 -13.03
CA ARG A 88 10.43 2.76 -12.64
C ARG A 88 9.12 2.58 -11.88
N LEU A 89 8.75 3.52 -11.02
CA LEU A 89 7.43 3.52 -10.37
C LEU A 89 6.29 3.58 -11.39
N LYS A 90 6.46 4.33 -12.49
CA LYS A 90 5.44 4.39 -13.54
C LYS A 90 5.34 3.09 -14.31
N GLU A 91 6.47 2.46 -14.62
CA GLU A 91 6.52 1.11 -15.21
C GLU A 91 5.78 0.11 -14.32
N LEU A 92 6.07 0.09 -13.02
CA LEU A 92 5.35 -0.76 -12.06
C LEU A 92 3.85 -0.42 -12.00
N ALA A 93 3.46 0.84 -12.16
CA ALA A 93 2.05 1.26 -12.13
C ALA A 93 1.23 0.74 -13.33
N GLU A 94 1.88 0.26 -14.40
CA GLU A 94 1.21 -0.42 -15.52
C GLU A 94 0.75 -1.84 -15.13
N LEU A 95 1.32 -2.40 -14.06
CA LEU A 95 0.88 -3.66 -13.45
C LEU A 95 -0.25 -3.40 -12.44
N PRO A 96 -1.02 -4.43 -12.04
CA PRO A 96 -2.06 -4.30 -11.01
C PRO A 96 -1.49 -4.19 -9.58
N VAL A 97 -0.49 -3.32 -9.38
CA VAL A 97 0.10 -2.97 -8.07
C VAL A 97 -0.65 -1.81 -7.45
N ALA A 98 -0.75 -1.82 -6.12
CA ALA A 98 -1.31 -0.73 -5.34
C ALA A 98 -0.20 0.18 -4.81
N PHE A 99 -0.47 1.48 -4.73
CA PHE A 99 0.42 2.44 -4.06
C PHE A 99 -0.24 2.94 -2.77
N GLN A 100 0.45 2.76 -1.65
CA GLN A 100 0.04 3.33 -0.38
C GLN A 100 0.85 4.58 -0.08
N VAL A 101 0.24 5.75 -0.24
CA VAL A 101 0.87 7.03 0.13
C VAL A 101 0.63 7.31 1.61
N ASN A 102 1.61 7.89 2.30
CA ASN A 102 1.45 8.28 3.70
C ASN A 102 0.58 9.52 3.83
N ALA A 103 -0.34 9.52 4.80
CA ALA A 103 -1.21 10.67 5.07
C ALA A 103 -0.40 11.95 5.38
N GLY A 104 0.72 11.82 6.08
CA GLY A 104 1.65 12.94 6.34
C GLY A 104 2.19 13.61 5.07
N THR A 105 2.36 12.86 3.99
CA THR A 105 2.82 13.35 2.68
C THR A 105 1.82 14.34 2.08
N LEU A 106 0.52 14.11 2.29
CA LEU A 106 -0.55 14.97 1.77
C LEU A 106 -0.76 16.24 2.60
N ILE A 107 -0.42 16.21 3.89
CA ILE A 107 -0.59 17.37 4.78
C ILE A 107 0.41 18.46 4.40
N ARG A 108 1.68 18.11 4.20
CA ARG A 108 2.74 19.09 3.91
C ARG A 108 2.66 19.59 2.47
N TRP A 109 2.55 20.90 2.29
CA TRP A 109 2.36 21.51 0.97
C TRP A 109 3.46 21.15 -0.05
N ARG A 110 4.72 21.01 0.40
CA ARG A 110 5.87 20.66 -0.47
C ARG A 110 5.76 19.26 -1.07
N THR A 111 5.23 18.31 -0.32
CA THR A 111 5.14 16.89 -0.72
C THR A 111 3.75 16.52 -1.23
N ARG A 112 2.73 17.32 -0.93
CA ARG A 112 1.33 17.06 -1.30
C ARG A 112 1.14 16.81 -2.79
N LYS A 113 1.77 17.63 -3.65
CA LYS A 113 1.65 17.48 -5.11
C LYS A 113 2.15 16.12 -5.57
N LEU A 114 3.26 15.65 -5.00
CA LEU A 114 3.81 14.33 -5.29
C LEU A 114 2.87 13.22 -4.82
N GLY A 115 2.42 13.27 -3.57
CA GLY A 115 1.51 12.25 -3.02
C GLY A 115 0.20 12.14 -3.82
N LEU A 116 -0.42 13.26 -4.18
CA LEU A 116 -1.62 13.27 -5.02
C LEU A 116 -1.36 12.71 -6.42
N LYS A 117 -0.17 12.97 -6.99
CA LYS A 117 0.20 12.40 -8.29
C LYS A 117 0.33 10.87 -8.18
N LEU A 118 1.07 10.36 -7.20
CA LEU A 118 1.26 8.93 -7.01
C LEU A 118 -0.07 8.17 -6.83
N LEU A 119 -1.01 8.73 -6.06
CA LEU A 119 -2.35 8.15 -5.95
C LEU A 119 -3.05 8.02 -7.32
N GLN A 120 -2.87 8.97 -8.23
CA GLN A 120 -3.51 8.95 -9.55
C GLN A 120 -2.81 8.01 -10.55
N GLU A 121 -1.55 7.63 -10.32
CA GLU A 121 -0.78 6.80 -11.26
C GLU A 121 -1.15 5.31 -11.14
N THR A 122 -1.64 4.84 -9.99
CA THR A 122 -2.02 3.43 -9.77
C THR A 122 -3.52 3.18 -9.99
N GLN A 123 -3.85 1.96 -10.41
CA GLN A 123 -5.24 1.46 -10.41
C GLN A 123 -5.81 1.34 -8.98
N TYR A 124 -4.97 1.06 -7.97
CA TYR A 124 -5.38 0.78 -6.59
C TYR A 124 -4.74 1.78 -5.61
N PRO A 125 -5.23 3.03 -5.55
CA PRO A 125 -4.70 4.04 -4.64
C PRO A 125 -5.07 3.75 -3.18
N LEU A 126 -4.10 3.87 -2.28
CA LEU A 126 -4.29 3.68 -0.84
C LEU A 126 -3.69 4.84 -0.04
N LEU A 127 -4.26 5.07 1.15
CA LEU A 127 -3.72 5.99 2.15
C LEU A 127 -3.39 5.20 3.42
N GLY A 128 -2.16 5.34 3.90
CA GLY A 128 -1.71 4.75 5.15
C GLY A 128 -1.24 5.83 6.12
N SER A 129 -1.32 5.55 7.41
CA SER A 129 -0.80 6.45 8.43
C SER A 129 0.72 6.39 8.52
N ASP A 130 1.27 5.17 8.43
CA ASP A 130 2.66 4.85 8.72
C ASP A 130 3.11 5.49 10.06
N CYS A 131 2.21 5.42 11.03
CA CYS A 131 2.34 6.07 12.33
C CYS A 131 3.15 5.23 13.30
N HIS A 132 3.99 5.88 14.10
CA HIS A 132 4.84 5.23 15.10
C HIS A 132 4.72 5.88 16.48
N ASN A 133 4.11 7.07 16.58
CA ASN A 133 3.91 7.81 17.83
C ASN A 133 2.86 8.91 17.62
N LEU A 134 2.55 9.71 18.66
CA LEU A 134 1.58 10.80 18.58
C LEU A 134 2.19 12.18 18.26
N THR A 135 3.50 12.26 18.01
CA THR A 135 4.22 13.53 17.88
C THR A 135 4.85 13.69 16.50
N THR A 136 5.92 12.95 16.21
CA THR A 136 6.69 13.05 14.96
C THR A 136 6.09 12.25 13.82
N ARG A 137 5.39 11.15 14.11
CA ARG A 137 4.71 10.27 13.14
C ARG A 137 3.28 9.92 13.57
N PRO A 138 2.35 10.90 13.69
CA PRO A 138 0.97 10.68 14.09
C PRO A 138 0.11 10.10 12.95
N PRO A 139 -1.08 9.53 13.26
CA PRO A 139 -1.92 8.83 12.28
C PRO A 139 -2.36 9.65 11.07
N ASN A 140 -2.76 10.90 11.24
CA ASN A 140 -3.04 11.88 10.17
C ASN A 140 -4.07 11.48 9.08
N LEU A 141 -4.74 10.34 9.20
CA LEU A 141 -5.63 9.80 8.16
C LEU A 141 -6.82 10.71 7.87
N ALA A 142 -7.49 11.26 8.90
CA ALA A 142 -8.64 12.14 8.72
C ALA A 142 -8.28 13.40 7.90
N GLU A 143 -7.18 14.05 8.23
CA GLU A 143 -6.70 15.22 7.51
C GLU A 143 -6.24 14.86 6.09
N GLY A 144 -5.48 13.76 5.93
CA GLY A 144 -5.05 13.24 4.64
C GLY A 144 -6.23 12.96 3.70
N ARG A 145 -7.29 12.28 4.19
CA ARG A 145 -8.54 12.07 3.45
C ARG A 145 -9.21 13.38 3.07
N GLY A 146 -9.26 14.36 3.97
CA GLY A 146 -9.79 15.69 3.68
C GLY A 146 -9.01 16.44 2.58
N VAL A 147 -7.69 16.22 2.47
CA VAL A 147 -6.90 16.72 1.34
C VAL A 147 -7.30 16.02 0.04
N VAL A 148 -7.46 14.70 0.04
CA VAL A 148 -7.92 13.95 -1.15
C VAL A 148 -9.30 14.40 -1.59
N ALA A 149 -10.30 14.45 -0.70
CA ALA A 149 -11.66 14.92 -1.01
C ALA A 149 -11.64 16.26 -1.73
N ARG A 150 -10.92 17.25 -1.19
CA ARG A 150 -10.86 18.60 -1.76
C ARG A 150 -10.09 18.70 -3.07
N LYS A 151 -9.16 17.78 -3.35
CA LYS A 151 -8.23 17.89 -4.50
C LYS A 151 -8.54 16.92 -5.63
N LEU A 152 -9.04 15.73 -5.31
CA LEU A 152 -9.36 14.66 -6.26
C LEU A 152 -10.86 14.29 -6.26
N GLY A 153 -11.63 14.80 -5.29
CA GLY A 153 -13.08 14.59 -5.20
C GLY A 153 -13.48 13.36 -4.38
N GLU A 154 -14.76 13.30 -4.00
CA GLU A 154 -15.34 12.21 -3.21
C GLU A 154 -15.31 10.87 -3.96
N THR A 155 -15.53 10.87 -5.28
CA THR A 155 -15.45 9.65 -6.11
C THR A 155 -14.07 9.00 -6.01
N PHE A 156 -13.00 9.81 -5.93
CA PHE A 156 -11.65 9.28 -5.78
C PHE A 156 -11.44 8.67 -4.38
N LEU A 157 -11.98 9.29 -3.32
CA LEU A 157 -11.98 8.69 -1.98
C LEU A 157 -12.72 7.35 -1.95
N MET A 158 -13.89 7.26 -2.59
CA MET A 158 -14.63 5.99 -2.69
C MET A 158 -13.81 4.92 -3.41
N LYS A 159 -13.09 5.27 -4.49
CA LYS A 159 -12.16 4.36 -5.18
C LYS A 159 -11.05 3.87 -4.24
N MET A 160 -10.51 4.74 -3.40
CA MET A 160 -9.49 4.35 -2.40
C MET A 160 -10.06 3.38 -1.37
N ASP A 161 -11.27 3.64 -0.87
CA ASP A 161 -11.94 2.77 0.09
C ASP A 161 -12.25 1.39 -0.52
N GLN A 162 -12.69 1.35 -1.78
CA GLN A 162 -12.89 0.11 -2.54
C GLN A 162 -11.58 -0.64 -2.78
N SER A 163 -10.50 0.07 -3.09
CA SER A 163 -9.17 -0.53 -3.27
C SER A 163 -8.68 -1.18 -1.97
N ALA A 164 -8.84 -0.49 -0.84
CA ALA A 164 -8.48 -1.02 0.47
C ALA A 164 -9.32 -2.25 0.83
N ALA A 165 -10.64 -2.21 0.61
CA ALA A 165 -11.54 -3.34 0.86
C ALA A 165 -11.14 -4.58 0.05
N ARG A 166 -10.89 -4.43 -1.26
CA ARG A 166 -10.46 -5.51 -2.15
C ARG A 166 -9.16 -6.18 -1.68
N LEU A 167 -8.20 -5.38 -1.21
CA LEU A 167 -6.88 -5.90 -0.81
C LEU A 167 -6.88 -6.60 0.55
N ILE A 168 -7.98 -6.51 1.31
CA ILE A 168 -8.16 -7.23 2.58
C ILE A 168 -9.26 -8.31 2.49
N GLU A 169 -9.78 -8.56 1.29
CA GLU A 169 -10.66 -9.69 1.03
C GLU A 169 -9.87 -11.01 1.18
N PRO A 170 -10.47 -12.04 1.79
CA PRO A 170 -9.84 -13.34 1.89
C PRO A 170 -9.48 -13.86 0.49
N ALA A 171 -8.29 -14.43 0.36
CA ALA A 171 -7.94 -15.14 -0.86
C ALA A 171 -8.87 -16.35 -1.02
N ALA A 172 -9.26 -16.67 -2.26
CA ALA A 172 -9.96 -17.91 -2.53
C ALA A 172 -9.14 -19.08 -1.97
N GLU A 173 -9.79 -20.01 -1.25
CA GLU A 173 -9.12 -21.21 -0.77
C GLU A 173 -8.47 -21.91 -1.96
N LYS A 174 -7.15 -22.17 -1.87
CA LYS A 174 -6.53 -23.14 -2.76
C LYS A 174 -7.24 -24.46 -2.49
N VAL A 175 -8.10 -24.91 -3.40
CA VAL A 175 -8.56 -26.30 -3.40
C VAL A 175 -7.31 -27.12 -3.60
N VAL A 176 -6.77 -27.65 -2.51
CA VAL A 176 -5.67 -28.61 -2.55
C VAL A 176 -6.30 -29.91 -3.07
N PRO A 177 -5.94 -30.41 -4.27
CA PRO A 177 -6.44 -31.68 -4.76
C PRO A 177 -5.96 -32.86 -3.89
#